data_AF-A0A067F1N2-F1
#
_entry.id   AF-A0A067F1N2-F1
#
_cell.length_a   1.000
_cell.length_b   1.000
_cell.length_c   1.000
_cell.angle_alpha   90.00
_cell.angle_beta   90.00
_cell.angle_gamma   90.00
#
_symmetry.space_group_name_H-M   'P 1'
#
loop_
_entity.id
_entity.type
_entity.pdbx_description
1 polymer ?
#
loop_
_entity_poly.entity_id
_entity_poly.type
_entity_poly.pdbx_seq_one_letter_code
_entity_poly.pdbx_strand_id
1 'polypeptide(L)'
;MAVSKLFDEQPIWPKSSINDRMLDEGLKFNSIMLKRLLLGIAYYFSSGPFLRFWIRKGYDPRKDPESRIYQRTDFRVKPPLRSYCDSNADTELKYRWKDLCAFQVFPTKCSTSLQLFELVDDYIQQEIRKPVKRTTCS
;
A
#
# COMPACT_ATOMS: atom_id res chain seq x y z
N MET A 1 19.87 -6.94 3.11
CA MET A 1 18.97 -6.60 4.24
C MET A 1 17.58 -7.13 3.94
N ALA A 2 16.81 -7.59 4.95
CA ALA A 2 15.46 -8.14 4.78
C ALA A 2 14.55 -7.25 3.91
N VAL A 3 14.54 -5.93 4.16
CA VAL A 3 13.76 -4.96 3.38
C VAL A 3 14.12 -4.93 1.89
N SER A 4 15.39 -5.18 1.53
CA SER A 4 15.80 -5.22 0.12
C SER A 4 15.18 -6.38 -0.64
N LYS A 5 15.02 -7.54 0.03
CA LYS A 5 14.44 -8.74 -0.60
C LYS A 5 12.99 -8.52 -0.99
N LEU A 6 12.22 -7.75 -0.20
CA LEU A 6 10.85 -7.37 -0.55
C LEU A 6 10.77 -6.61 -1.88
N PHE A 7 11.77 -5.76 -2.15
CA PHE A 7 11.81 -4.99 -3.40
C PHE A 7 12.23 -5.83 -4.61
N ASP A 8 12.83 -7.00 -4.39
CA ASP A 8 13.11 -7.98 -5.43
C ASP A 8 11.83 -8.75 -5.83
N GLU A 9 10.92 -8.99 -4.89
CA GLU A 9 9.61 -9.60 -5.15
C GLU A 9 8.65 -8.63 -5.86
N GLN A 10 8.57 -7.39 -5.38
CA GLN A 10 7.67 -6.37 -5.93
C GLN A 10 8.35 -4.99 -5.88
N PRO A 11 8.31 -4.20 -6.96
CA PRO A 11 9.08 -2.97 -7.03
C PRO A 11 8.47 -1.80 -6.24
N ILE A 12 7.19 -1.87 -5.86
CA ILE A 12 6.44 -0.76 -5.24
C ILE A 12 5.61 -1.24 -4.06
N TRP A 13 5.83 -0.66 -2.88
CA TRP A 13 5.17 -1.06 -1.64
C TRP A 13 4.58 0.10 -0.84
N PRO A 14 3.37 -0.04 -0.28
CA PRO A 14 2.89 0.83 0.79
C PRO A 14 3.69 0.64 2.08
N LYS A 15 3.83 1.71 2.87
CA LYS A 15 4.53 1.64 4.16
C LYS A 15 3.89 0.63 5.12
N SER A 16 2.55 0.53 5.11
CA SER A 16 1.80 -0.41 5.96
C SER A 16 2.16 -1.86 5.65
N SER A 17 2.25 -2.21 4.37
CA SER A 17 2.60 -3.55 3.90
C SER A 17 4.02 -3.96 4.27
N ILE A 18 4.97 -3.02 4.14
CA ILE A 18 6.35 -3.26 4.59
C ILE A 18 6.38 -3.55 6.09
N ASN A 19 5.64 -2.78 6.91
CA ASN A 19 5.59 -3.05 8.34
C ASN A 19 5.03 -4.44 8.64
N ASP A 20 3.92 -4.81 7.99
CA ASP A 20 3.28 -6.10 8.16
C ASP A 20 4.20 -7.26 7.77
N ARG A 21 4.89 -7.17 6.62
CA ARG A 21 5.86 -8.19 6.19
C ARG A 21 7.03 -8.31 7.16
N MET A 22 7.55 -7.18 7.64
CA MET A 22 8.63 -7.20 8.65
C MET A 22 8.15 -7.83 9.97
N LEU A 23 6.92 -7.54 10.39
CA LEU A 23 6.29 -8.16 11.57
C LEU A 23 6.16 -9.68 11.40
N ASP A 24 5.81 -10.16 10.21
CA ASP A 24 5.72 -11.60 9.92
C ASP A 24 7.09 -12.30 9.94
N GLU A 25 8.16 -11.59 9.59
CA GLU A 25 9.55 -12.04 9.76
C GLU A 25 10.07 -11.90 11.21
N GLY A 26 9.23 -11.47 12.15
CA GLY A 26 9.61 -11.26 13.56
C GLY A 26 10.43 -9.98 13.80
N LEU A 27 10.56 -9.11 12.80
CA LEU A 27 11.32 -7.87 12.87
C LEU A 27 10.40 -6.68 13.18
N LYS A 28 10.61 -6.04 14.34
CA LYS A 28 9.88 -4.82 14.71
C LYS A 28 10.75 -3.59 14.47
N PHE A 29 10.35 -2.77 13.51
CA PHE A 29 10.99 -1.48 13.25
C PHE A 29 10.18 -0.33 13.82
N ASN A 30 10.86 0.61 14.48
CA ASN A 30 10.29 1.93 14.71
C ASN A 30 10.11 2.65 13.35
N SER A 31 9.04 3.43 13.21
CA SER A 31 8.73 4.27 12.05
C SER A 31 9.93 5.09 11.54
N ILE A 32 10.73 5.65 12.46
CA ILE A 32 11.93 6.44 12.11
C ILE A 32 13.03 5.54 11.52
N MET A 33 13.27 4.39 12.14
CA MET A 33 14.29 3.43 11.71
C MET A 33 13.94 2.87 10.33
N LEU A 34 12.69 2.45 10.13
CA LEU A 34 12.23 1.95 8.84
C LEU A 34 12.37 3.01 7.75
N LYS A 35 11.98 4.26 8.03
CA LYS A 35 12.12 5.36 7.06
C LYS A 35 13.59 5.57 6.67
N ARG A 36 14.53 5.53 7.63
CA ARG A 36 15.97 5.67 7.34
C ARG A 36 16.48 4.55 6.44
N LEU A 37 16.09 3.31 6.70
CA LEU A 37 16.45 2.16 5.86
C LEU A 37 15.88 2.30 4.44
N LEU A 38 14.61 2.69 4.32
CA LEU A 38 13.94 2.84 3.03
C LEU A 38 14.55 3.94 2.17
N LEU A 39 14.99 5.07 2.74
CA LEU A 39 15.68 6.12 1.99
C LEU A 39 16.99 5.65 1.32
N GLY A 40 17.62 4.59 1.86
CA GLY A 40 18.81 3.97 1.28
C GLY A 40 18.53 3.16 0.02
N ILE A 41 17.36 2.52 -0.09
CA ILE A 41 17.07 1.50 -1.12
C ILE A 41 15.88 1.85 -2.02
N ALA A 42 15.06 2.80 -1.62
CA ALA A 42 13.82 3.18 -2.27
C ALA A 42 13.63 4.70 -2.26
N TYR A 43 12.68 5.17 -3.07
CA TYR A 43 12.21 6.54 -3.13
C TYR A 43 10.67 6.55 -3.22
N TYR A 44 10.02 7.71 -3.20
CA TYR A 44 8.58 7.81 -3.43
C TYR A 44 8.25 9.11 -4.16
N PHE A 45 7.14 9.13 -4.91
CA PHE A 45 6.64 10.37 -5.51
C PHE A 45 5.86 11.20 -4.50
N SER A 46 6.01 12.53 -4.59
CA SER A 46 5.27 13.51 -3.79
C SER A 46 3.87 13.83 -4.34
N SER A 47 3.55 13.37 -5.56
CA SER A 47 2.24 13.49 -6.21
C SER A 47 1.98 12.31 -7.17
N GLY A 48 0.79 12.29 -7.78
CA GLY A 48 0.44 11.34 -8.83
C GLY A 48 -0.07 9.97 -8.36
N PRO A 49 -0.20 9.00 -9.28
CA PRO A 49 -0.85 7.72 -9.02
C PRO A 49 -0.03 6.77 -8.11
N PHE A 50 1.26 7.05 -7.90
CA PHE A 50 2.15 6.29 -7.01
C PHE A 50 2.53 7.11 -5.76
N LEU A 51 1.72 8.10 -5.41
CA LEU A 51 1.96 9.02 -4.29
C LEU A 51 2.22 8.26 -2.97
N ARG A 52 3.35 8.58 -2.31
CA ARG A 52 3.74 8.06 -0.98
C ARG A 52 3.89 6.53 -0.90
N PHE A 53 3.95 5.83 -2.03
CA PHE A 53 4.41 4.43 -2.06
C PHE A 53 5.91 4.38 -2.26
N TRP A 54 6.57 3.45 -1.56
CA TRP A 54 8.00 3.24 -1.67
C TRP A 54 8.29 2.44 -2.93
N ILE A 55 9.15 2.98 -3.77
CA ILE A 55 9.52 2.46 -5.08
C ILE A 55 11.00 2.11 -5.03
N ARG A 56 11.37 0.91 -5.48
CA ARG A 56 12.76 0.47 -5.57
C ARG A 56 13.60 1.46 -6.37
N LYS A 57 14.78 1.83 -5.88
CA LYS A 57 15.73 2.66 -6.64
C LYS A 57 16.07 2.01 -7.99
N GLY A 58 16.08 2.82 -9.05
CA GLY A 58 16.32 2.35 -10.42
C GLY A 58 15.07 1.87 -11.17
N TYR A 59 13.95 1.65 -10.49
CA TYR A 59 12.67 1.36 -11.15
C TYR A 59 11.87 2.65 -11.35
N ASP A 60 11.34 2.87 -12.55
CA ASP A 60 10.44 3.99 -12.86
C ASP A 60 9.10 3.46 -13.38
N PRO A 61 8.03 3.50 -12.57
CA PRO A 61 6.74 2.92 -12.96
C PRO A 61 6.03 3.65 -14.10
N ARG A 62 6.50 4.83 -14.50
CA ARG A 62 5.94 5.56 -15.64
C ARG A 62 6.38 4.98 -16.97
N LYS A 63 7.48 4.21 -16.98
CA LYS A 63 8.04 3.57 -18.18
C LYS A 63 7.51 2.15 -18.39
N ASP A 64 6.85 1.59 -17.39
CA ASP A 64 6.38 0.21 -17.38
C ASP A 64 4.84 0.19 -17.23
N PRO A 65 4.08 -0.07 -18.31
CA PRO A 65 2.63 -0.14 -18.26
C PRO A 65 2.07 -1.16 -17.26
N GLU A 66 2.82 -2.22 -16.95
CA GLU A 66 2.41 -3.23 -15.98
C GLU A 66 2.43 -2.69 -14.55
N SER A 67 3.12 -1.57 -14.31
CA SER A 67 3.09 -0.86 -13.02
C SER A 67 1.72 -0.34 -12.62
N ARG A 68 0.74 -0.31 -13.53
CA ARG A 68 -0.62 0.18 -13.25
C ARG A 68 -1.27 -0.51 -12.05
N ILE A 69 -0.96 -1.79 -11.83
CA ILE A 69 -1.51 -2.57 -10.71
C ILE A 69 -0.99 -2.06 -9.36
N TYR A 70 0.12 -1.32 -9.33
CA TYR A 70 0.70 -0.77 -8.11
C TYR A 70 0.22 0.65 -7.78
N GLN A 71 -0.75 1.17 -8.53
CA GLN A 71 -1.30 2.51 -8.31
C GLN A 71 -2.10 2.59 -6.99
N ARG A 72 -2.14 3.81 -6.47
CA ARG A 72 -2.83 4.19 -5.23
C ARG A 72 -4.29 4.51 -5.53
N THR A 73 -5.18 3.96 -4.71
CA THR A 73 -6.60 4.32 -4.63
C THR A 73 -6.90 4.85 -3.24
N ASP A 74 -7.63 5.96 -3.16
CA ASP A 74 -8.03 6.56 -1.88
C ASP A 74 -9.48 6.21 -1.54
N PHE A 75 -9.67 5.56 -0.40
CA PHE A 75 -10.98 5.34 0.21
C PHE A 75 -11.24 6.39 1.28
N ARG A 76 -12.37 7.10 1.15
CA ARG A 76 -12.82 8.10 2.13
C ARG A 76 -14.14 7.69 2.75
N VAL A 77 -14.14 7.59 4.07
CA VAL A 77 -15.33 7.23 4.85
C VAL A 77 -16.32 8.39 4.82
N LYS A 78 -17.56 8.08 4.39
CA LYS A 78 -18.66 9.04 4.35
C LYS A 78 -19.01 9.50 5.78
N PRO A 79 -19.43 10.77 5.99
CA PRO A 79 -19.73 11.31 7.31
C PRO A 79 -20.59 10.41 8.24
N PRO A 80 -21.67 9.77 7.76
CA PRO A 80 -22.50 8.91 8.61
C PRO A 80 -21.79 7.67 9.17
N LEU A 81 -20.67 7.26 8.55
CA LEU A 81 -19.92 6.06 8.92
C LEU A 81 -18.64 6.38 9.68
N ARG A 82 -18.37 7.66 9.98
CA ARG A 82 -17.11 8.05 10.66
C ARG A 82 -17.04 7.61 12.11
N SER A 83 -18.19 7.43 12.78
CA SER A 83 -18.23 6.91 14.15
C SER A 83 -17.57 5.53 14.30
N TYR A 84 -17.62 4.69 13.25
CA TYR A 84 -16.94 3.39 13.21
C TYR A 84 -15.41 3.50 13.11
N CYS A 85 -14.87 4.63 12.65
CA CYS A 85 -13.43 4.87 12.65
C CYS A 85 -12.92 5.08 14.07
N ASP A 86 -13.65 5.87 14.87
CA ASP A 86 -13.26 6.29 16.21
C ASP A 86 -13.37 5.12 17.21
N SER A 87 -14.42 4.29 17.10
CA SER A 87 -14.58 3.10 17.94
C SER A 87 -13.46 2.08 17.80
N ASN A 88 -12.87 1.99 16.60
CA ASN A 88 -11.79 1.05 16.30
C ASN A 88 -10.40 1.59 16.70
N ALA A 89 -10.28 2.87 17.09
CA ALA A 89 -9.02 3.44 17.57
C ALA A 89 -8.71 3.01 19.01
N ASP A 90 -9.76 2.76 19.82
CA ASP A 90 -9.67 2.42 21.24
C ASP A 90 -9.46 0.93 21.50
N THR A 91 -9.66 0.06 20.50
CA THR A 91 -9.39 -1.37 20.63
C THR A 91 -7.90 -1.63 20.42
N GLU A 92 -7.21 -2.19 21.42
CA GLU A 92 -5.76 -2.51 21.34
C GLU A 92 -5.38 -3.46 20.18
N LEU A 93 -6.37 -4.11 19.57
CA LEU A 93 -6.21 -4.95 18.39
C LEU A 93 -6.09 -4.10 17.12
N LYS A 94 -4.88 -3.62 16.83
CA LYS A 94 -4.52 -3.15 15.49
C LYS A 94 -4.67 -4.31 14.51
N TYR A 95 -5.71 -4.26 13.68
CA TYR A 95 -5.86 -5.16 12.54
C TYR A 95 -4.64 -5.10 11.63
N ARG A 96 -4.39 -6.19 10.91
CA ARG A 96 -3.29 -6.26 9.94
C ARG A 96 -3.69 -5.57 8.65
N TRP A 97 -2.71 -5.03 7.93
CA TRP A 97 -2.95 -4.37 6.64
C TRP A 97 -3.63 -5.32 5.64
N LYS A 98 -3.26 -6.61 5.67
CA LYS A 98 -3.88 -7.66 4.85
C LYS A 98 -5.39 -7.80 5.11
N ASP A 99 -5.84 -7.63 6.36
CA ASP A 99 -7.26 -7.77 6.72
C ASP A 99 -8.05 -6.61 6.12
N LEU A 100 -7.45 -5.42 6.09
CA LEU A 100 -8.03 -4.23 5.47
C LEU A 100 -8.12 -4.37 3.94
N CYS A 101 -7.06 -4.90 3.31
CA CYS A 101 -7.04 -5.17 1.87
C CYS A 101 -7.98 -6.31 1.45
N ALA A 102 -8.34 -7.20 2.37
CA ALA A 102 -9.37 -8.22 2.18
C ALA A 102 -10.79 -7.73 2.51
N PHE A 103 -10.96 -6.45 2.86
CA PHE A 103 -12.22 -5.84 3.29
C PHE A 103 -12.90 -6.55 4.47
N GLN A 104 -12.13 -7.25 5.31
CA GLN A 104 -12.64 -7.96 6.48
C GLN A 104 -12.84 -7.03 7.69
N VAL A 105 -12.15 -5.89 7.68
CA VAL A 105 -12.16 -4.91 8.77
C VAL A 105 -12.47 -3.51 8.26
N PHE A 106 -13.14 -2.72 9.10
CA PHE A 106 -13.43 -1.33 8.79
C PHE A 106 -12.20 -0.44 9.09
N PRO A 107 -11.83 0.52 8.21
CA PRO A 107 -10.67 1.36 8.45
C PRO A 107 -10.80 2.22 9.72
N THR A 108 -9.76 2.26 10.53
CA THR A 108 -9.63 3.20 11.68
C THR A 108 -9.53 4.66 11.24
N LYS A 109 -9.08 4.92 10.01
CA LYS A 109 -8.93 6.27 9.49
C LYS A 109 -10.04 6.59 8.51
N CYS A 110 -10.59 7.80 8.63
CA CYS A 110 -11.57 8.33 7.68
C CYS A 110 -11.04 8.46 6.24
N SER A 111 -9.71 8.43 6.06
CA SER A 111 -9.06 8.41 4.75
C SER A 111 -7.95 7.38 4.75
N THR A 112 -8.06 6.40 3.85
CA THR A 112 -7.12 5.29 3.72
C THR A 112 -6.66 5.20 2.27
N SER A 113 -5.35 5.03 2.09
CA SER A 113 -4.73 4.87 0.77
C SER A 113 -4.33 3.42 0.56
N LEU A 114 -4.95 2.75 -0.40
CA LEU A 114 -4.75 1.35 -0.73
C LEU A 114 -3.97 1.22 -2.03
N GLN A 115 -3.19 0.16 -2.17
CA GLN A 115 -2.58 -0.21 -3.45
C GLN A 115 -3.49 -1.21 -4.15
N LEU A 116 -3.75 -1.01 -5.44
CA LEU A 116 -4.65 -1.88 -6.22
C LEU A 116 -4.23 -3.36 -6.17
N PHE A 117 -2.93 -3.63 -6.29
CA PHE A 117 -2.35 -4.97 -6.25
C PHE A 117 -2.68 -5.75 -4.97
N GLU A 118 -2.77 -5.06 -3.83
CA GLU A 118 -2.95 -5.72 -2.54
C GLU A 118 -4.40 -6.06 -2.23
N LEU A 119 -5.36 -5.50 -2.98
CA LEU A 119 -6.79 -5.74 -2.77
C LEU A 119 -7.12 -7.19 -3.13
N VAL A 120 -7.62 -7.96 -2.17
CA VAL A 120 -7.81 -9.41 -2.35
C VAL A 120 -9.12 -9.75 -3.08
N ASP A 121 -10.05 -8.79 -3.17
CA ASP A 121 -11.37 -8.99 -3.77
C ASP A 121 -11.31 -9.47 -5.23
N ASP A 122 -11.96 -10.58 -5.52
CA ASP A 122 -11.93 -11.25 -6.83
C ASP A 122 -12.49 -10.36 -7.94
N TYR A 123 -13.57 -9.64 -7.68
CA TYR A 123 -14.18 -8.73 -8.65
C TYR A 123 -13.21 -7.59 -8.99
N ILE A 124 -12.62 -6.96 -7.97
CA ILE A 124 -11.62 -5.91 -8.16
C ILE A 124 -10.42 -6.42 -8.96
N GLN A 125 -9.91 -7.61 -8.62
CA GLN A 125 -8.77 -8.21 -9.34
C GLN A 125 -9.10 -8.52 -10.80
N GLN A 126 -10.32 -8.99 -11.10
CA GLN A 126 -10.79 -9.18 -12.47
C GLN A 126 -10.85 -7.85 -13.24
N GLU A 127 -11.36 -6.78 -12.61
CA GLU A 127 -11.40 -5.45 -13.22
C GLU A 127 -9.99 -4.89 -13.50
N ILE A 128 -9.05 -5.07 -12.56
CA ILE A 128 -7.66 -4.65 -12.75
C ILE A 128 -7.01 -5.41 -13.91
N ARG A 129 -7.23 -6.72 -14.05
CA ARG A 129 -6.62 -7.56 -15.10
C ARG A 129 -7.11 -7.27 -16.52
N LYS A 130 -8.20 -6.51 -16.69
CA LYS A 130 -8.68 -6.09 -18.02
C LYS A 130 -7.57 -5.39 -18.83
N PRO A 131 -7.56 -5.55 -20.16
CA PRO A 131 -6.52 -5.00 -21.01
C PRO A 131 -6.45 -3.47 -20.92
N VAL A 132 -5.23 -2.94 -21.06
CA VAL A 132 -4.97 -1.51 -20.86
C VAL A 132 -5.58 -0.71 -22.00
N LYS A 133 -6.38 0.31 -21.66
CA LYS A 133 -6.97 1.24 -22.64
C LYS A 133 -6.01 2.34 -23.10
N ARG A 134 -4.94 2.59 -22.35
CA ARG A 134 -3.95 3.65 -22.60
C ARG A 134 -2.55 3.06 -22.67
N THR A 135 -1.76 3.50 -23.63
CA THR A 135 -0.37 3.06 -23.82
C THR A 135 0.65 3.92 -23.08
N THR A 136 0.24 5.08 -22.56
CA THR A 136 1.11 6.04 -21.87
C THR A 136 0.59 6.38 -20.47
N CYS A 137 1.52 6.63 -19.54
CA CYS A 137 1.23 7.14 -18.20
C CYS A 137 0.99 8.65 -18.28
N SER A 138 -0.24 9.09 -18.01
CA SER A 138 -0.66 10.50 -17.97
C SER A 138 -0.41 11.14 -16.62
#